data_AF-A0A4R4LNK5-F1
#
_entry.id   AF-A0A4R4LNK5-F1
#
_cell.length_a   1.000
_cell.length_b   1.000
_cell.length_c   1.000
_cell.angle_alpha   90.00
_cell.angle_beta   90.00
_cell.angle_gamma   90.00
#
_symmetry.space_group_name_H-M   'P 1'
#
loop_
_entity.id
_entity.type
_entity.pdbx_description
1 polymer ?
#
loop_
_entity_poly.entity_id
_entity_poly.type
_entity_poly.pdbx_seq_one_letter_code
_entity_poly.pdbx_strand_id
1 'polypeptide(L)'
;MSRYRGPATLISSDGAEVEVYVDLRAKQREWSGTATIGDFDATGLRDRTLRLPDGREAQVQLGDSAAWSDVIALVGSGPPPF
;
A
#
# COMPACT_ATOMS: atom_id res chain seq x y z
N MET A 1 10.27 13.61 9.79
CA MET A 1 9.08 12.93 9.25
C MET A 1 9.54 12.17 8.02
N SER A 2 9.51 10.83 8.04
CA SER A 2 9.87 10.03 6.88
C SER A 2 8.67 9.93 5.93
N ARG A 3 8.89 10.14 4.64
CA ARG A 3 7.90 10.00 3.58
C ARG A 3 8.54 9.27 2.41
N TYR A 4 7.82 8.31 1.83
CA TYR A 4 8.21 7.63 0.61
C TYR A 4 7.17 7.91 -0.47
N ARG A 5 7.62 8.32 -1.65
CA ARG A 5 6.75 8.51 -2.81
C ARG A 5 7.41 7.94 -4.04
N GLY A 6 6.78 6.96 -4.65
CA GLY A 6 7.38 6.25 -5.77
C GLY A 6 6.65 4.96 -6.12
N PRO A 7 7.20 4.19 -7.06
CA PRO A 7 6.67 2.89 -7.42
C PRO A 7 6.82 1.93 -6.24
N ALA A 8 5.87 1.03 -6.09
CA ALA A 8 5.90 -0.10 -5.18
C ALA A 8 5.11 -1.25 -5.80
N THR A 9 5.28 -2.45 -5.27
CA THR A 9 4.54 -3.62 -5.70
C THR A 9 3.58 -4.02 -4.58
N LEU A 10 2.28 -4.05 -4.89
CA LEU A 10 1.28 -4.59 -3.99
C LEU A 10 1.11 -6.08 -4.30
N ILE A 11 1.23 -6.92 -3.28
CA ILE A 11 1.11 -8.37 -3.39
C ILE A 11 -0.18 -8.78 -2.68
N SER A 12 -1.05 -9.41 -3.45
CA SER A 12 -2.31 -9.97 -3.00
C SER A 12 -2.11 -11.22 -2.15
N SER A 13 -3.10 -11.55 -1.34
CA SER A 13 -3.06 -12.76 -0.50
C SER A 13 -2.98 -14.05 -1.35
N ASP A 14 -3.46 -13.98 -2.59
CA ASP A 14 -3.37 -15.06 -3.60
C ASP A 14 -2.00 -15.10 -4.32
N GLY A 15 -1.08 -14.18 -3.98
CA GLY A 15 0.24 -14.05 -4.62
C GLY A 15 0.27 -13.18 -5.88
N ALA A 16 -0.86 -12.59 -6.29
CA ALA A 16 -0.88 -11.66 -7.42
C ALA A 16 -0.13 -10.36 -7.11
N GLU A 17 0.90 -10.05 -7.90
CA GLU A 17 1.68 -8.82 -7.78
C GLU A 17 1.15 -7.75 -8.76
N VAL A 18 0.93 -6.54 -8.27
CA VAL A 18 0.56 -5.38 -9.10
C VAL A 18 1.50 -4.21 -8.81
N GLU A 19 1.97 -3.54 -9.86
CA GLU A 19 2.75 -2.31 -9.72
C GLU A 19 1.81 -1.15 -9.41
N VAL A 20 2.12 -0.41 -8.35
CA VAL A 20 1.33 0.71 -7.85
C VAL A 20 2.23 1.90 -7.58
N TYR A 21 1.66 3.09 -7.67
CA TYR A 21 2.36 4.29 -7.22
C TYR A 21 1.88 4.67 -5.82
N VAL A 22 2.78 4.76 -4.85
CA VAL A 22 2.42 5.02 -3.45
C VAL A 22 2.92 6.37 -2.95
N ASP A 23 2.20 6.91 -1.99
CA ASP A 23 2.59 8.06 -1.17
C ASP A 23 2.43 7.68 0.31
N LEU A 24 3.52 7.27 0.94
CA LEU A 24 3.57 6.78 2.32
C LEU A 24 4.18 7.82 3.25
N ARG A 25 3.63 7.94 4.45
CA ARG A 25 4.12 8.80 5.52
C ARG A 25 4.18 8.05 6.84
N ALA A 26 5.29 8.20 7.56
CA ALA A 26 5.42 7.71 8.92
C ALA A 26 4.80 8.70 9.92
N LYS A 27 3.90 8.21 10.77
CA LYS A 27 3.52 8.83 12.04
C LYS A 27 4.19 8.04 13.17
N GLN A 28 4.26 8.63 14.36
CA GLN A 28 5.13 8.17 15.46
C GLN A 28 5.14 6.65 15.69
N ARG A 29 3.99 5.97 15.65
CA ARG A 29 3.85 4.53 15.91
C ARG A 29 3.21 3.74 14.77
N GLU A 30 2.84 4.41 13.68
CA GLU A 30 2.05 3.87 12.58
C GLU A 30 2.44 4.60 11.30
N TRP A 31 2.36 3.96 10.15
CA TRP A 31 2.54 4.63 8.87
C TRP A 31 1.31 4.45 8.00
N SER A 32 1.02 5.44 7.17
CA SER A 32 -0.19 5.48 6.35
C SER A 32 0.16 6.07 5.00
N GLY A 33 -0.64 5.81 3.99
CA GLY A 33 -0.42 6.36 2.69
C GLY A 33 -1.60 6.17 1.76
N THR A 34 -1.35 6.41 0.49
CA THR A 34 -2.29 6.12 -0.60
C THR A 34 -1.56 5.38 -1.69
N ALA A 35 -2.20 4.37 -2.28
CA ALA A 35 -1.76 3.73 -3.51
C ALA A 35 -2.68 4.16 -4.65
N THR A 36 -2.10 4.52 -5.79
CA THR A 36 -2.83 4.63 -7.04
C THR A 36 -2.77 3.29 -7.76
N ILE A 37 -3.92 2.67 -8.00
CA ILE A 37 -4.05 1.38 -8.66
C ILE A 37 -5.02 1.52 -9.83
N GLY A 38 -4.58 1.21 -11.05
CA GLY A 38 -5.48 1.14 -12.19
C GLY A 38 -6.26 -0.18 -12.21
N ASP A 39 -7.54 -0.13 -12.58
CA ASP A 39 -8.47 -1.27 -12.78
C ASP A 39 -8.10 -2.53 -11.99
N PHE A 40 -8.02 -2.38 -10.66
CA PHE A 40 -7.63 -3.46 -9.77
C PHE A 40 -8.81 -3.85 -8.92
N ASP A 41 -9.16 -5.13 -9.01
CA ASP A 41 -10.25 -5.69 -8.24
C ASP A 41 -9.84 -5.75 -6.76
N ALA A 42 -10.16 -4.66 -6.04
CA ALA A 42 -9.90 -4.51 -4.62
C ALA A 42 -10.86 -5.34 -3.75
N THR A 43 -11.73 -6.17 -4.35
CA THR A 43 -12.80 -6.86 -3.62
C THR A 43 -12.33 -8.09 -2.82
N GLY A 44 -11.07 -8.50 -2.97
CA GLY A 44 -10.52 -9.68 -2.27
C GLY A 44 -9.55 -9.34 -1.14
N LEU A 45 -10.01 -9.40 0.11
CA LEU A 45 -9.22 -9.39 1.36
C LEU A 45 -8.42 -8.11 1.66
N ARG A 46 -8.74 -7.49 2.81
CA ARG A 46 -8.24 -6.19 3.28
C ARG A 46 -6.75 -6.17 3.61
N ASP A 47 -6.14 -7.32 3.84
CA ASP A 47 -4.73 -7.46 4.22
C ASP A 47 -3.87 -7.80 2.99
N ARG A 48 -2.90 -6.94 2.70
CA ARG A 48 -2.00 -7.02 1.54
C ARG A 48 -0.55 -6.81 1.97
N THR A 49 0.39 -7.33 1.17
CA THR A 49 1.81 -7.05 1.38
C THR A 49 2.25 -5.96 0.41
N LEU A 50 2.90 -4.91 0.91
CA LEU A 50 3.51 -3.86 0.10
C LEU A 50 5.02 -4.09 0.06
N ARG A 51 5.56 -4.29 -1.14
CA ARG A 51 7.00 -4.40 -1.40
C ARG A 51 7.51 -3.11 -2.04
N LEU A 52 8.52 -2.52 -1.42
CA LEU A 52 9.24 -1.36 -1.95
C LEU A 52 10.33 -1.79 -2.93
N PRO A 53 10.82 -0.88 -3.82
CA PRO A 53 11.83 -1.21 -4.83
C PRO A 53 13.21 -1.53 -4.24
N ASP A 54 13.45 -1.20 -2.97
CA ASP A 54 14.65 -1.62 -2.23
C ASP A 54 14.54 -3.07 -1.69
N GLY A 55 13.43 -3.75 -1.97
CA GLY A 55 13.15 -5.11 -1.55
C GLY A 55 12.54 -5.24 -0.16
N ARG A 56 12.25 -4.12 0.52
CA ARG A 56 11.60 -4.16 1.84
C ARG A 56 10.10 -4.40 1.70
N GLU A 57 9.58 -5.26 2.56
CA GLU A 57 8.18 -5.65 2.57
C GLU A 57 7.51 -5.21 3.87
N ALA A 58 6.25 -4.80 3.79
CA ALA A 58 5.45 -4.53 4.96
C ALA A 58 3.97 -4.87 4.74
N GLN A 59 3.29 -5.27 5.82
CA GLN A 59 1.87 -5.56 5.78
C GLN A 59 1.08 -4.25 5.79
N VAL A 60 0.14 -4.13 4.85
CA VAL A 60 -0.77 -3.00 4.72
C VAL A 60 -2.21 -3.47 4.72
N GLN A 61 -3.04 -2.72 5.41
CA GLN A 61 -4.48 -2.83 5.30
C GLN A 61 -4.97 -1.82 4.27
N LEU A 62 -5.74 -2.29 3.29
CA LEU A 62 -6.48 -1.43 2.37
C LEU A 62 -7.71 -0.89 3.09
N GLY A 63 -7.82 0.44 3.16
CA GLY A 63 -9.04 1.11 3.57
C GLY A 63 -10.11 1.07 2.48
N ASP A 64 -11.34 1.46 2.80
CA ASP A 64 -12.43 1.56 1.83
C ASP A 64 -12.01 2.51 0.69
N SER A 65 -11.89 1.97 -0.53
CA SER A 65 -11.67 2.77 -1.73
C SER A 65 -12.91 3.61 -1.96
N ALA A 66 -12.76 4.92 -2.17
CA ALA A 66 -13.85 5.69 -2.75
C ALA A 66 -14.10 5.11 -4.15
N ALA A 67 -15.29 4.53 -4.39
CA ALA A 67 -15.65 3.85 -5.64
C ALA A 67 -15.55 4.69 -6.92
N TRP A 68 -15.08 5.95 -6.82
CA TRP A 68 -14.92 6.92 -7.90
C TRP A 68 -13.46 7.36 -8.09
N SER A 69 -12.49 6.73 -7.43
CA SER A 69 -11.09 7.08 -7.56
C SER A 69 -10.21 5.84 -7.51
N ASP A 70 -9.27 5.75 -8.45
CA ASP A 70 -8.16 4.77 -8.51
C ASP A 70 -7.18 4.91 -7.32
N VAL A 71 -7.59 5.53 -6.22
CA VAL A 71 -6.76 5.85 -5.06
C VAL A 71 -7.28 5.10 -3.84
N ILE A 72 -6.46 4.20 -3.30
CA ILE A 72 -6.78 3.39 -2.14
C ILE A 72 -5.95 3.87 -0.95
N ALA A 73 -6.59 4.05 0.20
CA ALA A 73 -5.89 4.35 1.44
C ALA A 73 -5.14 3.11 1.95
N LEU A 74 -3.87 3.28 2.30
CA LEU A 74 -3.03 2.26 2.91
C LEU A 74 -2.79 2.60 4.37
N VAL A 75 -2.97 1.61 5.25
CA VAL A 75 -2.54 1.69 6.64
C VAL A 75 -1.55 0.58 6.90
N GLY A 76 -0.32 0.94 7.22
CA GLY A 76 0.73 -0.01 7.47
C GLY A 76 0.78 -0.47 8.92
N SER A 77 0.95 -1.77 9.11
CA SER A 77 1.18 -2.36 10.42
C SER A 77 2.69 -2.54 10.68
N GLY A 78 3.16 -2.09 11.83
CA GLY A 78 4.57 -2.23 12.24
C GLY A 78 5.48 -1.07 11.80
N PRO A 79 6.81 -1.25 11.83
CA PRO A 79 7.74 -0.20 11.45
C PRO A 79 7.61 0.15 9.95
N PRO A 80 7.77 1.42 9.56
CA PRO A 80 7.73 1.81 8.15
C PRO A 80 8.83 1.10 7.35
N PRO A 81 8.54 0.60 6.14
CA PRO A 81 9.53 -0.05 5.29
C PRO A 81 10.53 0.93 4.64
N PHE A 82 10.52 2.22 4.98
CA PHE A 82 11.37 3.27 4.39
C PHE A 82 12.13 4.06 5.46
#